data_AF-A0A423VUN9-F1
#
_entry.id   AF-A0A423VUN9-F1
#
_cell.length_a   1.000
_cell.length_b   1.000
_cell.length_c   1.000
_cell.angle_alpha   90.00
_cell.angle_beta   90.00
_cell.angle_gamma   90.00
#
_symmetry.space_group_name_H-M   'P 1'
#
loop_
_entity.id
_entity.type
_entity.pdbx_description
1 polymer ?
#
loop_
_entity_poly.entity_id
_entity_poly.type
_entity_poly.pdbx_seq_one_letter_code
_entity_poly.pdbx_strand_id
1 'polypeptide(L)'
;MASGPGPAAPRGAPQQPPIPANDRAIAQLGPEYMQEFREVQAVSNNFFAYHRLGLSFDPRKPWEDPNRPPPGTRPRNNAGGQHFWDGQYSTDPLLALDRQVRQRWLFRDLRRGGKRSSEDANRGARATRRYLRGQGCDVSLLQVLGFGGNGVASLFDVNPGRGRVRKKVVVKASLRSGQSMADERGYNRILKRARYIIQMLDWTRELMDTDGASDEAKDRWEQIDENEELLTLEYMKNGDVWGFLKKVALTGEKIPNKILWKIFFCLLIGDFDNYKHQSVPRFKTMMGKCMHMMITQAGPPYPPAAMGPMNHPAGDGLFTRPTVFTNFWKIAVNPFYTHGYLLVAENTLDQELKGLLMRCLADLPADRPSLAELEAWMWAKEAERDWNDPNDGTREWCDRIFRDAPNL
;
A
#
# COMPACT_ATOMS: atom_id res chain seq x y z
N MET A 1 -43.15 9.76 53.18
CA MET A 1 -41.98 8.85 53.09
C MET A 1 -41.48 8.91 51.66
N ALA A 2 -40.34 9.56 51.42
CA ALA A 2 -39.77 9.74 50.10
C ALA A 2 -38.97 8.48 49.70
N SER A 3 -39.36 7.85 48.59
CA SER A 3 -38.68 6.71 47.98
C SER A 3 -37.46 7.20 47.19
N GLY A 4 -36.27 6.80 47.63
CA GLY A 4 -35.01 7.09 46.93
C GLY A 4 -34.84 6.23 45.66
N PRO A 5 -34.11 6.71 44.65
CA PRO A 5 -33.87 5.98 43.41
C PRO A 5 -32.87 4.83 43.61
N GLY A 6 -33.21 3.65 43.10
CA GLY A 6 -32.38 2.45 43.15
C GLY A 6 -31.16 2.50 42.22
N PRO A 7 -30.15 1.66 42.47
CA PRO A 7 -28.88 1.68 41.75
C PRO A 7 -29.01 1.18 40.30
N ALA A 8 -28.34 1.88 39.38
CA ALA A 8 -28.31 1.54 37.97
C ALA A 8 -27.48 0.26 37.71
N ALA A 9 -28.00 -0.61 36.83
CA ALA A 9 -27.36 -1.84 36.41
C ALA A 9 -26.04 -1.59 35.65
N PRO A 10 -25.04 -2.49 35.76
CA PRO A 10 -23.75 -2.34 35.10
C PRO A 10 -23.89 -2.39 33.58
N ARG A 11 -23.31 -1.41 32.89
CA ARG A 11 -23.22 -1.36 31.43
C ARG A 11 -22.35 -2.52 30.94
N GLY A 12 -22.90 -3.33 30.03
CA GLY A 12 -22.19 -4.44 29.40
C GLY A 12 -20.92 -3.98 28.70
N ALA A 13 -19.86 -4.79 28.81
CA ALA A 13 -18.59 -4.52 28.17
C ALA A 13 -18.76 -4.36 26.64
N PRO A 14 -18.06 -3.41 26.01
CA PRO A 14 -18.13 -3.22 24.57
C PRO A 14 -17.64 -4.49 23.85
N GLN A 15 -18.49 -5.05 23.00
CA GLN A 15 -18.11 -6.16 22.12
C GLN A 15 -16.98 -5.71 21.20
N GLN A 16 -15.86 -6.44 21.23
CA GLN A 16 -14.76 -6.18 20.31
C GLN A 16 -15.22 -6.42 18.86
N PRO A 17 -14.86 -5.52 17.92
CA PRO A 17 -15.22 -5.70 16.52
C PRO A 17 -14.57 -6.96 15.94
N PRO A 18 -15.22 -7.64 14.98
CA PRO A 18 -14.70 -8.84 14.38
C PRO A 18 -13.38 -8.56 13.64
N ILE A 19 -12.38 -9.40 13.91
CA ILE A 19 -11.06 -9.36 13.27
C ILE A 19 -11.23 -9.64 11.76
N PRO A 20 -10.64 -8.80 10.87
CA PRO A 20 -10.69 -9.00 9.42
C PRO A 20 -10.20 -10.38 8.97
N ALA A 21 -10.75 -10.91 7.88
CA ALA A 21 -10.45 -12.26 7.39
C ALA A 21 -8.98 -12.52 7.06
N ASN A 22 -8.20 -11.49 6.68
CA ASN A 22 -6.76 -11.64 6.44
C ASN A 22 -5.95 -11.74 7.75
N ASP A 23 -6.43 -11.11 8.83
CA ASP A 23 -5.80 -11.20 10.15
C ASP A 23 -6.09 -12.56 10.81
N ARG A 24 -7.18 -13.27 10.41
CA ARG A 24 -7.44 -14.64 10.84
C ARG A 24 -6.39 -15.65 10.36
N ALA A 25 -5.79 -15.46 9.19
CA ALA A 25 -4.79 -16.39 8.67
C ALA A 25 -3.46 -16.29 9.43
N ILE A 26 -3.08 -15.08 9.89
CA ILE A 26 -1.88 -14.86 10.71
C ILE A 26 -2.16 -15.27 12.16
N ALA A 27 -3.35 -15.00 12.69
CA ALA A 27 -3.77 -15.42 14.02
C ALA A 27 -3.95 -16.95 14.17
N GLN A 28 -3.97 -17.70 13.07
CA GLN A 28 -4.07 -19.17 13.06
C GLN A 28 -2.72 -19.89 13.26
N LEU A 29 -1.59 -19.18 13.24
CA LEU A 29 -0.31 -19.75 13.66
C LEU A 29 -0.27 -19.75 15.20
N GLY A 30 -1.13 -20.58 15.81
CA GLY A 30 -1.27 -20.68 17.25
C GLY A 30 0.02 -21.16 17.93
N PRO A 31 0.12 -21.04 19.26
CA PRO A 31 1.26 -21.57 20.03
C PRO A 31 1.56 -23.04 19.71
N GLU A 32 0.50 -23.84 19.48
CA GLU A 32 0.57 -25.25 19.08
C GLU A 32 1.27 -25.44 17.73
N TYR A 33 0.98 -24.60 16.73
CA TYR A 33 1.65 -24.64 15.42
C TYR A 33 3.15 -24.38 15.55
N MET A 34 3.53 -23.38 16.36
CA MET A 34 4.93 -23.04 16.59
C MET A 34 5.66 -24.11 17.43
N GLN A 35 4.94 -24.81 18.30
CA GLN A 35 5.49 -25.91 19.10
C GLN A 35 5.73 -27.15 18.24
N GLU A 36 4.75 -27.57 17.44
CA GLU A 36 4.92 -28.66 16.46
C GLU A 36 6.06 -28.36 15.47
N PHE A 37 6.14 -27.12 14.96
CA PHE A 37 7.24 -26.73 14.08
C PHE A 37 8.61 -26.88 14.77
N ARG A 38 8.72 -26.56 16.07
CA ARG A 38 9.97 -26.71 16.83
C ARG A 38 10.40 -28.16 17.00
N GLU A 39 9.46 -29.09 17.01
CA GLU A 39 9.72 -30.54 17.10
C GLU A 39 10.21 -31.09 15.75
N VAL A 40 9.61 -30.63 14.64
CA VAL A 40 9.93 -31.16 13.30
C VAL A 40 11.09 -30.42 12.60
N GLN A 41 11.44 -29.19 13.00
CA GLN A 41 12.57 -28.45 12.43
C GLN A 41 13.93 -29.14 12.64
N ALA A 42 14.03 -30.10 13.56
CA ALA A 42 15.24 -30.93 13.73
C ALA A 42 15.52 -31.80 12.50
N VAL A 43 14.53 -32.05 11.64
CA VAL A 43 14.68 -32.67 10.33
C VAL A 43 15.31 -31.64 9.38
N SER A 44 16.58 -31.80 9.02
CA SER A 44 17.28 -30.85 8.16
C SER A 44 17.04 -31.14 6.69
N ASN A 45 16.14 -30.37 6.06
CA ASN A 45 16.11 -30.21 4.61
C ASN A 45 16.01 -28.72 4.27
N ASN A 46 16.19 -28.37 3.00
CA ASN A 46 16.22 -26.98 2.56
C ASN A 46 14.89 -26.25 2.82
N PHE A 47 13.78 -26.97 2.94
CA PHE A 47 12.49 -26.37 3.31
C PHE A 47 12.47 -25.91 4.77
N PHE A 48 12.95 -26.72 5.73
CA PHE A 48 13.01 -26.31 7.12
C PHE A 48 14.01 -25.17 7.34
N ALA A 49 15.13 -25.15 6.61
CA ALA A 49 16.05 -24.02 6.59
C ALA A 49 15.38 -22.76 6.02
N TYR A 50 14.68 -22.88 4.89
CA TYR A 50 13.92 -21.80 4.27
C TYR A 50 12.78 -21.27 5.15
N HIS A 51 12.11 -22.14 5.89
CA HIS A 51 11.04 -21.78 6.83
C HIS A 51 11.58 -21.14 8.12
N ARG A 52 12.74 -21.60 8.64
CA ARG A 52 13.44 -20.93 9.76
C ARG A 52 13.89 -19.52 9.42
N LEU A 53 14.18 -19.26 8.14
CA LEU A 53 14.46 -17.93 7.60
C LEU A 53 13.17 -17.09 7.37
N GLY A 54 12.00 -17.63 7.70
CA GLY A 54 10.69 -16.98 7.57
C GLY A 54 10.28 -16.69 6.11
N LEU A 55 10.76 -17.50 5.16
CA LEU A 55 10.50 -17.32 3.73
C LEU A 55 9.26 -18.09 3.22
N SER A 56 8.61 -18.90 4.08
CA SER A 56 7.42 -19.69 3.77
C SER A 56 6.17 -19.12 4.47
N PHE A 57 5.04 -19.07 3.74
CA PHE A 57 3.71 -18.66 4.24
C PHE A 57 2.64 -19.71 3.90
N ASP A 58 2.96 -21.00 3.88
CA ASP A 58 1.92 -22.03 3.69
C ASP A 58 1.21 -22.33 5.02
N PRO A 59 -0.08 -22.01 5.16
CA PRO A 59 -0.84 -22.32 6.38
C PRO A 59 -1.11 -23.82 6.52
N ARG A 60 -0.95 -24.62 5.45
CA ARG A 60 -1.09 -26.07 5.50
C ARG A 60 0.24 -26.63 5.99
N LYS A 61 0.31 -27.10 7.24
CA LYS A 61 1.46 -27.74 7.91
C LYS A 61 2.23 -28.67 6.94
N PRO A 62 3.19 -28.15 6.16
CA PRO A 62 3.77 -28.91 5.05
C PRO A 62 4.75 -29.97 5.54
N TRP A 63 5.03 -29.98 6.85
CA TRP A 63 5.78 -31.00 7.57
C TRP A 63 4.96 -32.23 7.97
N GLU A 64 3.62 -32.21 7.86
CA GLU A 64 2.80 -33.41 8.07
C GLU A 64 3.02 -34.46 6.96
N ASP A 65 3.43 -34.00 5.77
CA ASP A 65 3.89 -34.87 4.68
C ASP A 65 5.10 -34.23 3.98
N PRO A 66 6.32 -34.41 4.53
CA PRO A 66 7.55 -33.83 3.99
C PRO A 66 7.88 -34.33 2.59
N ASN A 67 7.10 -35.22 1.99
CA ASN A 67 7.31 -35.73 0.63
C ASN A 67 6.23 -35.24 -0.34
N ARG A 68 5.26 -34.43 0.11
CA ARG A 68 4.14 -33.97 -0.70
C ARG A 68 4.08 -32.45 -0.76
N PRO A 69 4.72 -31.83 -1.76
CA PRO A 69 4.68 -30.38 -1.90
C PRO A 69 3.25 -29.89 -2.16
N PRO A 70 2.90 -28.66 -1.74
CA PRO A 70 1.54 -28.15 -1.86
C PRO A 70 1.02 -28.16 -3.31
N PRO A 71 -0.30 -28.37 -3.51
CA PRO A 71 -0.92 -28.24 -4.82
C PRO A 71 -0.52 -26.92 -5.50
N GLY A 72 0.14 -27.00 -6.67
CA GLY A 72 0.59 -25.85 -7.47
C GLY A 72 2.09 -25.57 -7.46
N THR A 73 2.89 -26.19 -6.59
CA THR A 73 4.36 -26.00 -6.55
C THR A 73 5.15 -27.06 -7.32
N ARG A 74 4.46 -28.06 -7.90
CA ARG A 74 5.12 -29.07 -8.75
C ARG A 74 5.59 -28.42 -10.06
N PRO A 75 6.88 -28.50 -10.43
CA PRO A 75 7.33 -28.06 -11.74
C PRO A 75 6.60 -28.88 -12.81
N ARG A 76 5.98 -28.17 -13.76
CA ARG A 76 5.07 -28.73 -14.77
C ARG A 76 5.75 -29.75 -15.71
N ASN A 77 7.09 -29.82 -15.71
CA ASN A 77 7.88 -30.54 -16.69
C ASN A 77 8.76 -31.68 -16.15
N ASN A 78 8.74 -32.02 -14.85
CA ASN A 78 9.54 -33.13 -14.33
C ASN A 78 8.67 -34.38 -14.13
N ALA A 79 8.45 -35.11 -15.21
CA ALA A 79 7.67 -36.35 -15.23
C ALA A 79 8.43 -37.61 -14.74
N GLY A 80 9.63 -37.49 -14.15
CA GLY A 80 10.43 -38.68 -13.80
C GLY A 80 11.52 -38.54 -12.75
N GLY A 81 11.60 -37.45 -11.99
CA GLY A 81 12.64 -37.27 -10.98
C GLY A 81 12.06 -36.88 -9.62
N GLN A 82 12.29 -37.71 -8.60
CA GLN A 82 12.10 -37.38 -7.19
C GLN A 82 12.98 -36.17 -6.83
N HIS A 83 12.49 -34.95 -7.06
CA HIS A 83 13.09 -33.76 -6.51
C HIS A 83 12.33 -33.38 -5.24
N PHE A 84 12.88 -33.90 -4.14
CA PHE A 84 12.66 -33.46 -2.77
C PHE A 84 12.89 -31.95 -2.63
N TRP A 85 12.40 -31.39 -1.52
CA TRP A 85 12.53 -29.97 -1.15
C TRP A 85 13.93 -29.38 -1.37
N ASP A 86 14.98 -30.20 -1.31
CA ASP A 86 16.39 -29.83 -1.45
C ASP A 86 16.80 -29.28 -2.83
N GLY A 87 16.00 -29.47 -3.88
CA GLY A 87 16.20 -28.82 -5.19
C GLY A 87 15.36 -27.56 -5.43
N GLN A 88 14.25 -27.43 -4.69
CA GLN A 88 13.28 -26.35 -4.88
C GLN A 88 13.64 -25.10 -4.06
N TYR A 89 14.08 -25.30 -2.82
CA TYR A 89 14.39 -24.24 -1.86
C TYR A 89 15.89 -24.08 -1.75
N SER A 90 16.35 -22.83 -1.86
CA SER A 90 17.74 -22.47 -1.61
C SER A 90 17.92 -22.18 -0.13
N THR A 91 18.96 -22.74 0.49
CA THR A 91 19.42 -22.34 1.83
C THR A 91 20.15 -21.00 1.81
N ASP A 92 20.65 -20.58 0.65
CA ASP A 92 21.09 -19.22 0.42
C ASP A 92 19.84 -18.30 0.35
N PRO A 93 19.65 -17.43 1.36
CA PRO A 93 18.48 -16.56 1.45
C PRO A 93 18.41 -15.52 0.33
N LEU A 94 19.51 -15.21 -0.36
CA LEU A 94 19.52 -14.28 -1.49
C LEU A 94 18.99 -14.97 -2.76
N LEU A 95 19.44 -16.20 -3.05
CA LEU A 95 18.97 -16.99 -4.18
C LEU A 95 17.50 -17.42 -4.05
N ALA A 96 17.06 -17.77 -2.85
CA ALA A 96 15.68 -18.17 -2.59
C ALA A 96 14.69 -17.01 -2.84
N LEU A 97 15.16 -15.80 -2.55
CA LEU A 97 14.43 -14.55 -2.70
C LEU A 97 14.44 -14.05 -4.14
N ASP A 98 15.58 -14.11 -4.84
CA ASP A 98 15.66 -13.84 -6.28
C ASP A 98 14.70 -14.75 -7.06
N ARG A 99 14.58 -16.03 -6.67
CA ARG A 99 13.54 -16.93 -7.20
C ARG A 99 12.13 -16.49 -6.86
N GLN A 100 11.84 -16.07 -5.63
CA GLN A 100 10.50 -15.55 -5.27
C GLN A 100 10.15 -14.28 -6.04
N VAL A 101 11.07 -13.33 -6.16
CA VAL A 101 10.89 -12.10 -6.94
C VAL A 101 10.62 -12.46 -8.40
N ARG A 102 11.46 -13.28 -9.04
CA ARG A 102 11.28 -13.70 -10.44
C ARG A 102 10.01 -14.51 -10.69
N GLN A 103 9.62 -15.42 -9.79
CA GLN A 103 8.41 -16.22 -9.94
C GLN A 103 7.12 -15.41 -9.69
N ARG A 104 7.18 -14.36 -8.85
CA ARG A 104 6.02 -13.48 -8.57
C ARG A 104 5.81 -12.39 -9.62
N TRP A 105 6.83 -12.01 -10.38
CA TRP A 105 6.68 -11.13 -11.55
C TRP A 105 5.72 -11.69 -12.63
N LEU A 106 5.44 -13.00 -12.59
CA LEU A 106 4.47 -13.70 -13.42
C LEU A 106 3.05 -13.78 -12.82
N PHE A 107 2.61 -12.82 -11.98
CA PHE A 107 1.18 -12.71 -11.63
C PHE A 107 0.35 -12.14 -12.79
N ARG A 108 0.20 -12.97 -13.83
CA ARG A 108 -0.80 -12.88 -14.89
C ARG A 108 -2.24 -13.09 -14.36
N ASP A 109 -2.41 -13.48 -13.09
CA ASP A 109 -3.66 -14.08 -12.58
C ASP A 109 -4.38 -13.39 -11.40
N LEU A 110 -3.89 -12.27 -10.86
CA LEU A 110 -4.70 -11.51 -9.86
C LEU A 110 -5.95 -10.82 -10.48
N ARG A 111 -6.15 -10.93 -11.80
CA ARG A 111 -7.42 -10.60 -12.48
C ARG A 111 -8.50 -11.71 -12.36
N ARG A 112 -8.32 -12.74 -11.51
CA ARG A 112 -9.38 -13.73 -11.21
C ARG A 112 -10.45 -13.22 -10.22
N GLY A 113 -10.82 -11.94 -10.29
CA GLY A 113 -12.14 -11.51 -9.83
C GLY A 113 -13.18 -12.02 -10.84
N GLY A 114 -14.09 -12.89 -10.42
CA GLY A 114 -15.05 -13.55 -11.32
C GLY A 114 -15.85 -12.57 -12.18
N LYS A 115 -16.16 -12.97 -13.43
CA LYS A 115 -16.92 -12.16 -14.43
C LYS A 115 -18.13 -11.43 -13.84
N ARG A 116 -18.86 -12.05 -12.91
CA ARG A 116 -20.02 -11.46 -12.21
C ARG A 116 -19.69 -10.14 -11.49
N SER A 117 -18.54 -10.06 -10.83
CA SER A 117 -18.15 -8.86 -10.08
C SER A 117 -17.86 -7.66 -10.99
N SER A 118 -17.52 -7.91 -12.26
CA SER A 118 -17.32 -6.85 -13.25
C SER A 118 -18.66 -6.31 -13.77
N GLU A 119 -19.70 -7.15 -13.91
CA GLU A 119 -21.02 -6.71 -14.37
C GLU A 119 -21.71 -5.79 -13.37
N ASP A 120 -21.66 -6.11 -12.08
CA ASP A 120 -22.23 -5.28 -11.02
C ASP A 120 -21.51 -3.93 -10.91
N ALA A 121 -20.17 -3.93 -11.00
CA ALA A 121 -19.40 -2.70 -11.07
C ALA A 121 -19.78 -1.83 -12.27
N ASN A 122 -19.91 -2.43 -13.45
CA ASN A 122 -20.36 -1.73 -14.65
C ASN A 122 -21.81 -1.22 -14.53
N ARG A 123 -22.69 -1.97 -13.86
CA ARG A 123 -24.07 -1.56 -13.57
C ARG A 123 -24.08 -0.35 -12.63
N GLY A 124 -23.30 -0.39 -11.55
CA GLY A 124 -23.13 0.72 -10.61
C GLY A 124 -22.61 1.98 -11.31
N ALA A 125 -21.54 1.87 -12.09
CA ALA A 125 -20.99 2.99 -12.87
C ALA A 125 -22.01 3.63 -13.81
N ARG A 126 -22.83 2.81 -14.50
CA ARG A 126 -23.92 3.30 -15.36
C ARG A 126 -25.06 3.93 -14.56
N ALA A 127 -25.37 3.42 -13.37
CA ALA A 127 -26.36 4.02 -12.48
C ALA A 127 -25.89 5.40 -12.01
N THR A 128 -24.64 5.52 -11.57
CA THR A 128 -24.01 6.81 -11.22
C THR A 128 -24.07 7.78 -12.40
N ARG A 129 -23.73 7.35 -13.63
CA ARG A 129 -23.85 8.18 -14.83
C ARG A 129 -25.28 8.69 -15.04
N ARG A 130 -26.30 7.82 -14.90
CA ARG A 130 -27.70 8.21 -15.08
C ARG A 130 -28.14 9.21 -14.03
N TYR A 131 -27.75 9.01 -12.78
CA TYR A 131 -28.01 9.96 -11.70
C TYR A 131 -27.39 11.33 -12.00
N LEU A 132 -26.10 11.39 -12.32
CA LEU A 132 -25.41 12.65 -12.65
C LEU A 132 -26.07 13.37 -13.85
N ARG A 133 -26.45 12.63 -14.90
CA ARG A 133 -27.19 13.21 -16.03
C ARG A 133 -28.59 13.69 -15.64
N GLY A 134 -29.26 13.00 -14.73
CA GLY A 134 -30.53 13.43 -14.15
C GLY A 134 -30.42 14.74 -13.39
N GLN A 135 -29.25 15.04 -12.83
CA GLN A 135 -28.94 16.33 -12.19
C GLN A 135 -28.57 17.44 -13.19
N GLY A 136 -28.65 17.16 -14.50
CA GLY A 136 -28.34 18.11 -15.56
C GLY A 136 -26.85 18.22 -15.90
N CYS A 137 -26.01 17.30 -15.42
CA CYS A 137 -24.58 17.30 -15.76
C CYS A 137 -24.33 16.62 -17.12
N ASP A 138 -23.58 17.27 -18.01
CA ASP A 138 -23.08 16.64 -19.24
C ASP A 138 -21.84 15.80 -18.91
N VAL A 139 -22.06 14.50 -18.69
CA VAL A 139 -21.03 13.53 -18.31
C VAL A 139 -20.99 12.31 -19.23
N SER A 140 -19.78 11.81 -19.45
CA SER A 140 -19.49 10.57 -20.17
C SER A 140 -18.69 9.61 -19.28
N LEU A 141 -19.22 8.40 -19.08
CA LEU A 141 -18.48 7.33 -18.40
C LEU A 141 -17.40 6.81 -19.35
N LEU A 142 -16.13 6.95 -18.97
CA LEU A 142 -15.01 6.47 -19.75
C LEU A 142 -14.64 5.04 -19.38
N GLN A 143 -14.48 4.76 -18.09
CA GLN A 143 -13.96 3.48 -17.62
C GLN A 143 -14.32 3.21 -16.16
N VAL A 144 -14.50 1.93 -15.80
CA VAL A 144 -14.46 1.48 -14.40
C VAL A 144 -13.01 1.24 -13.99
N LEU A 145 -12.52 1.98 -13.00
CA LEU A 145 -11.12 1.91 -12.53
C LEU A 145 -10.92 0.78 -11.52
N GLY A 146 -11.92 0.52 -10.68
CA GLY A 146 -11.86 -0.52 -9.67
C GLY A 146 -13.20 -0.73 -8.98
N PHE A 147 -13.37 -1.88 -8.35
CA PHE A 147 -14.54 -2.22 -7.55
C PHE A 147 -14.15 -3.11 -6.37
N GLY A 148 -14.93 -3.08 -5.30
CA GLY A 148 -14.70 -3.89 -4.11
C GLY A 148 -15.77 -3.70 -3.04
N GLY A 149 -15.43 -4.06 -1.79
CA GLY A 149 -16.35 -3.97 -0.65
C GLY A 149 -16.84 -2.55 -0.34
N ASN A 150 -16.12 -1.52 -0.82
CA ASN A 150 -16.44 -0.11 -0.63
C ASN A 150 -17.07 0.55 -1.88
N GLY A 151 -17.61 -0.27 -2.80
CA GLY A 151 -18.30 0.23 -3.99
C GLY A 151 -17.48 0.17 -5.27
N VAL A 152 -17.77 1.08 -6.20
CA VAL A 152 -17.16 1.18 -7.53
C VAL A 152 -16.52 2.55 -7.73
N ALA A 153 -15.31 2.58 -8.27
CA ALA A 153 -14.63 3.79 -8.71
C ALA A 153 -14.67 3.87 -10.24
N SER A 154 -15.22 4.95 -10.77
CA SER A 154 -15.45 5.12 -12.21
C SER A 154 -14.90 6.45 -12.70
N LEU A 155 -14.20 6.42 -13.83
CA LEU A 155 -13.65 7.59 -14.50
C LEU A 155 -14.72 8.23 -15.39
N PHE A 156 -14.97 9.51 -15.18
CA PHE A 156 -15.87 10.32 -15.96
C PHE A 156 -15.13 11.45 -16.66
N ASP A 157 -15.63 11.80 -17.84
CA ASP A 157 -15.31 13.03 -18.54
C ASP A 157 -16.51 13.97 -18.42
N VAL A 158 -16.29 15.12 -17.79
CA VAL A 158 -17.31 16.10 -17.39
C VAL A 158 -17.16 17.34 -18.24
N ASN A 159 -18.26 17.76 -18.85
CA ASN A 159 -18.34 19.08 -19.48
C ASN A 159 -18.85 20.09 -18.46
N PRO A 160 -17.99 21.00 -17.99
CA PRO A 160 -18.36 21.98 -16.97
C PRO A 160 -19.37 23.03 -17.46
N GLY A 161 -19.54 23.21 -18.78
CA GLY A 161 -20.34 24.29 -19.36
C GLY A 161 -19.50 25.39 -20.01
N ARG A 162 -20.16 26.49 -20.39
CA ARG A 162 -19.69 27.64 -21.20
C ARG A 162 -18.16 27.78 -21.33
N GLY A 163 -17.61 27.26 -22.42
CA GLY A 163 -16.21 27.50 -22.82
C GLY A 163 -15.14 26.95 -21.86
N ARG A 164 -15.51 26.36 -20.72
CA ARG A 164 -14.59 25.72 -19.79
C ARG A 164 -14.15 24.37 -20.36
N VAL A 165 -12.88 24.03 -20.14
CA VAL A 165 -12.29 22.78 -20.65
C VAL A 165 -12.91 21.58 -19.94
N ARG A 166 -13.24 20.53 -20.70
CA ARG A 166 -13.73 19.26 -20.14
C ARG A 166 -12.73 18.70 -19.11
N LYS A 167 -13.23 18.22 -17.97
CA LYS A 167 -12.42 17.72 -16.86
C LYS A 167 -12.63 16.22 -16.69
N LYS A 168 -11.54 15.48 -16.48
CA LYS A 168 -11.60 14.09 -16.04
C LYS A 168 -11.67 14.03 -14.52
N VAL A 169 -12.63 13.26 -14.00
CA VAL A 169 -12.83 13.06 -12.56
C VAL A 169 -13.09 11.60 -12.25
N VAL A 170 -12.80 11.18 -11.03
CA VAL A 170 -13.18 9.85 -10.53
C VAL A 170 -14.38 10.01 -9.62
N VAL A 171 -15.48 9.31 -9.92
CA VAL A 171 -16.62 9.22 -9.01
C VAL A 171 -16.62 7.82 -8.42
N LYS A 172 -16.45 7.79 -7.10
CA LYS A 172 -16.68 6.60 -6.29
C LYS A 172 -18.15 6.59 -5.88
N ALA A 173 -18.78 5.43 -6.01
CA ALA A 173 -20.17 5.22 -5.66
C ALA A 173 -20.33 3.93 -4.87
N SER A 174 -21.19 3.95 -3.85
CA SER A 174 -21.54 2.72 -3.14
C SER A 174 -22.26 1.74 -4.07
N LEU A 175 -21.95 0.44 -3.98
CA LEU A 175 -22.65 -0.62 -4.71
C LEU A 175 -23.78 -1.25 -3.89
N ARG A 176 -23.82 -1.02 -2.57
CA ARG A 176 -24.81 -1.61 -1.67
C ARG A 176 -25.65 -0.51 -1.05
N SER A 177 -26.97 -0.65 -1.18
CA SER A 177 -27.93 0.21 -0.49
C SER A 177 -27.64 0.24 1.01
N GLY A 178 -27.56 1.43 1.59
CA GLY A 178 -27.32 1.63 3.04
C GLY A 178 -25.86 1.64 3.47
N GLN A 179 -24.90 1.51 2.55
CA GLN A 179 -23.49 1.85 2.84
C GLN A 179 -23.26 3.33 2.54
N SER A 180 -22.86 4.09 3.57
CA SER A 180 -22.49 5.51 3.46
C SER A 180 -20.98 5.66 3.26
N MET A 181 -20.57 6.66 2.47
CA MET A 181 -19.19 7.15 2.40
C MET A 181 -18.93 8.36 3.30
N ALA A 182 -19.79 8.62 4.30
CA ALA A 182 -19.66 9.76 5.21
C ALA A 182 -18.28 9.83 5.88
N ASP A 183 -17.76 8.71 6.39
CA ASP A 183 -16.44 8.68 7.04
C ASP A 183 -15.32 9.05 6.05
N GLU A 184 -15.31 8.43 4.86
CA GLU A 184 -14.30 8.70 3.82
C GLU A 184 -14.39 10.15 3.32
N ARG A 185 -15.61 10.67 3.15
CA ARG A 185 -15.83 12.09 2.85
C ARG A 185 -15.33 13.00 3.97
N GLY A 186 -15.59 12.65 5.23
CA GLY A 186 -15.15 13.39 6.40
C GLY A 186 -13.63 13.55 6.43
N TYR A 187 -12.89 12.44 6.24
CA TYR A 187 -11.43 12.48 6.16
C TYR A 187 -10.94 13.31 4.97
N ASN A 188 -11.52 13.16 3.78
CA ASN A 188 -11.12 13.95 2.61
C ASN A 188 -11.43 15.45 2.76
N ARG A 189 -12.50 15.82 3.47
CA ARG A 189 -12.80 17.23 3.79
C ARG A 189 -11.77 17.82 4.74
N ILE A 190 -11.39 17.08 5.79
CA ILE A 190 -10.36 17.53 6.74
C ILE A 190 -9.00 17.68 6.04
N LEU A 191 -8.68 16.77 5.11
CA LEU A 191 -7.43 16.76 4.35
C LEU A 191 -7.51 17.53 3.03
N LYS A 192 -8.55 18.36 2.84
CA LYS A 192 -8.69 19.19 1.65
C LYS A 192 -7.49 20.14 1.58
N ARG A 193 -6.91 20.29 0.39
CA ARG A 193 -5.68 21.04 0.06
C ARG A 193 -4.37 20.37 0.47
N ALA A 194 -4.39 19.22 1.14
CA ALA A 194 -3.17 18.45 1.39
C ALA A 194 -2.62 17.94 0.05
N ARG A 195 -1.47 18.46 -0.40
CA ARG A 195 -0.92 18.23 -1.75
C ARG A 195 -0.69 16.77 -2.13
N TYR A 196 -0.60 15.89 -1.14
CA TYR A 196 -0.26 14.47 -1.31
C TYR A 196 -1.43 13.53 -1.08
N ILE A 197 -2.60 14.08 -0.78
CA ILE A 197 -3.86 13.35 -0.68
C ILE A 197 -4.67 13.65 -1.94
N ILE A 198 -5.34 12.63 -2.49
CA ILE A 198 -6.23 12.83 -3.64
C ILE A 198 -7.35 13.79 -3.22
N GLN A 199 -7.50 14.88 -3.96
CA GLN A 199 -8.46 15.91 -3.61
C GLN A 199 -9.89 15.49 -3.96
N MET A 200 -10.78 15.61 -2.98
CA MET A 200 -12.22 15.63 -3.23
C MET A 200 -12.57 16.84 -4.09
N LEU A 201 -13.56 16.74 -4.97
CA LEU A 201 -14.03 17.84 -5.82
C LEU A 201 -15.51 18.09 -5.58
N ASP A 202 -15.88 19.35 -5.37
CA ASP A 202 -17.26 19.81 -5.26
C ASP A 202 -17.82 20.13 -6.65
N TRP A 203 -18.99 19.60 -6.97
CA TRP A 203 -19.67 19.82 -8.24
C TRP A 203 -20.04 21.29 -8.42
N THR A 204 -20.62 21.91 -7.40
CA THR A 204 -21.09 23.29 -7.48
C THR A 204 -19.94 24.29 -7.48
N ARG A 205 -18.84 24.02 -6.77
CA ARG A 205 -17.76 25.01 -6.58
C ARG A 205 -16.58 24.83 -7.52
N GLU A 206 -16.25 23.60 -7.91
CA GLU A 206 -14.98 23.29 -8.58
C GLU A 206 -15.16 22.69 -9.98
N LEU A 207 -16.26 21.97 -10.22
CA LEU A 207 -16.49 21.29 -11.50
C LEU A 207 -17.37 22.10 -12.43
N MET A 208 -18.59 22.45 -12.02
CA MET A 208 -19.58 23.06 -12.90
C MET A 208 -19.38 24.57 -13.01
N ASP A 209 -19.80 25.14 -14.13
CA ASP A 209 -19.87 26.58 -14.31
C ASP A 209 -21.14 27.14 -13.67
N THR A 210 -20.99 27.82 -12.54
CA THR A 210 -22.09 28.47 -11.84
C THR A 210 -22.42 29.85 -12.39
N ASP A 211 -21.53 30.43 -13.19
CA ASP A 211 -21.71 31.77 -13.77
C ASP A 211 -22.76 31.73 -14.88
N GLY A 212 -23.97 32.18 -14.53
CA GLY A 212 -25.12 32.14 -15.44
C GLY A 212 -25.88 30.80 -15.43
N ALA A 213 -25.59 29.91 -14.47
CA ALA A 213 -26.46 28.78 -14.16
C ALA A 213 -27.70 29.27 -13.39
N SER A 214 -28.86 28.66 -13.67
CA SER A 214 -30.07 28.93 -12.88
C SER A 214 -29.91 28.39 -11.46
N ASP A 215 -30.68 28.92 -10.51
CA ASP A 215 -30.58 28.47 -9.11
C ASP A 215 -31.02 27.00 -8.99
N GLU A 216 -32.00 26.54 -9.76
CA GLU A 216 -32.37 25.13 -9.79
C GLU A 216 -31.23 24.22 -10.29
N ALA A 217 -30.34 24.72 -11.16
CA ALA A 217 -29.18 23.95 -11.58
C ALA A 217 -28.13 23.85 -10.46
N LYS A 218 -27.91 24.92 -9.72
CA LYS A 218 -27.01 24.94 -8.56
C LYS A 218 -27.52 24.02 -7.46
N ASP A 219 -28.81 24.07 -7.15
CA ASP A 219 -29.45 23.19 -6.16
C ASP A 219 -29.27 21.70 -6.52
N ARG A 220 -29.42 21.36 -7.80
CA ARG A 220 -29.19 19.98 -8.29
C ARG A 220 -27.74 19.54 -8.13
N TRP A 221 -26.76 20.42 -8.33
CA TRP A 221 -25.35 20.11 -8.13
C TRP A 221 -24.99 20.01 -6.65
N GLU A 222 -25.59 20.86 -5.81
CA GLU A 222 -25.44 20.77 -4.35
C GLU A 222 -25.98 19.44 -3.82
N GLN A 223 -27.08 18.93 -4.36
CA GLN A 223 -27.57 17.57 -4.02
C GLN A 223 -26.55 16.46 -4.37
N ILE A 224 -25.72 16.63 -5.41
CA ILE A 224 -24.64 15.68 -5.70
C ILE A 224 -23.55 15.80 -4.62
N ASP A 225 -23.22 17.02 -4.23
CA ASP A 225 -22.23 17.30 -3.18
C ASP A 225 -22.71 16.82 -1.81
N GLU A 226 -24.01 16.79 -1.53
CA GLU A 226 -24.58 16.28 -0.28
C GLU A 226 -24.81 14.76 -0.28
N ASN A 227 -24.76 14.11 -1.46
CA ASN A 227 -25.01 12.68 -1.56
C ASN A 227 -23.88 11.86 -0.91
N GLU A 228 -24.19 11.25 0.25
CA GLU A 228 -23.25 10.42 1.00
C GLU A 228 -22.91 9.07 0.32
N GLU A 229 -23.67 8.66 -0.69
CA GLU A 229 -23.37 7.49 -1.50
C GLU A 229 -22.43 7.79 -2.67
N LEU A 230 -21.99 9.05 -2.81
CA LEU A 230 -21.05 9.50 -3.83
C LEU A 230 -19.85 10.25 -3.23
N LEU A 231 -18.68 10.00 -3.80
CA LEU A 231 -17.46 10.75 -3.52
C LEU A 231 -16.77 11.06 -4.86
N THR A 232 -16.62 12.34 -5.16
CA THR A 232 -15.99 12.81 -6.40
C THR A 232 -14.56 13.24 -6.07
N LEU A 233 -13.60 12.71 -6.83
CA LEU A 233 -12.18 12.86 -6.62
C LEU A 233 -11.50 13.35 -7.91
N GLU A 234 -10.37 14.04 -7.76
CA GLU A 234 -9.51 14.36 -8.89
C GLU A 234 -8.98 13.10 -9.59
N TYR A 235 -8.75 13.21 -10.90
CA TYR A 235 -8.22 12.11 -11.69
C TYR A 235 -6.69 12.11 -11.73
N MET A 236 -6.10 11.04 -11.20
CA MET A 236 -4.67 10.78 -11.29
C MET A 236 -4.30 10.20 -12.65
N LYS A 237 -3.93 11.05 -13.62
CA LYS A 237 -3.66 10.67 -15.02
C LYS A 237 -2.61 9.57 -15.21
N ASN A 238 -1.69 9.43 -14.26
CA ASN A 238 -0.60 8.46 -14.31
C ASN A 238 -0.95 7.13 -13.62
N GLY A 239 -2.19 6.98 -13.11
CA GLY A 239 -2.65 5.78 -12.43
C GLY A 239 -2.19 5.69 -10.97
N ASP A 240 -2.19 4.46 -10.45
CA ASP A 240 -1.75 4.16 -9.09
C ASP A 240 -0.26 3.77 -9.03
N VAL A 241 0.27 3.68 -7.81
CA VAL A 241 1.67 3.30 -7.55
C VAL A 241 1.98 1.90 -8.10
N TRP A 242 1.00 1.00 -8.15
CA TRP A 242 1.20 -0.35 -8.65
C TRP A 242 1.36 -0.39 -10.18
N GLY A 243 0.56 0.39 -10.91
CA GLY A 243 0.69 0.60 -12.35
C GLY A 243 2.02 1.27 -12.69
N PHE A 244 2.42 2.29 -11.91
CA PHE A 244 3.76 2.87 -12.01
C PHE A 244 4.85 1.82 -11.81
N LEU A 245 4.74 1.00 -10.77
CA LEU A 245 5.72 -0.04 -10.48
C LEU A 245 5.86 -1.02 -11.62
N LYS A 246 4.75 -1.47 -12.21
CA LYS A 246 4.74 -2.33 -13.39
C LYS A 246 5.41 -1.68 -14.60
N LYS A 247 5.22 -0.38 -14.81
CA LYS A 247 5.87 0.34 -15.92
C LYS A 247 7.38 0.38 -15.74
N VAL A 248 7.86 0.79 -14.56
CA VAL A 248 9.29 0.80 -14.24
C VAL A 248 9.88 -0.61 -14.40
N ALA A 249 9.20 -1.58 -13.82
CA ALA A 249 9.51 -3.00 -13.94
C ALA A 249 9.72 -3.45 -15.39
N LEU A 250 8.79 -3.12 -16.29
CA LEU A 250 8.87 -3.47 -17.71
C LEU A 250 10.05 -2.83 -18.44
N THR A 251 10.48 -1.64 -18.02
CA THR A 251 11.67 -1.00 -18.61
C THR A 251 12.99 -1.62 -18.13
N GLY A 252 12.96 -2.38 -17.03
CA GLY A 252 14.17 -2.88 -16.37
C GLY A 252 15.01 -1.78 -15.72
N GLU A 253 14.55 -0.53 -15.72
CA GLU A 253 15.22 0.58 -15.07
C GLU A 253 15.03 0.56 -13.55
N LYS A 254 16.00 1.11 -12.82
CA LYS A 254 15.84 1.42 -11.40
C LYS A 254 15.25 2.82 -11.24
N ILE A 255 14.49 3.03 -10.17
CA ILE A 255 13.99 4.36 -9.81
C ILE A 255 15.16 5.19 -9.26
N PRO A 256 15.45 6.38 -9.82
CA PRO A 256 16.46 7.29 -9.29
C PRO A 256 16.25 7.61 -7.81
N ASN A 257 17.34 7.64 -7.03
CA ASN A 257 17.30 7.93 -5.58
C ASN A 257 16.56 9.23 -5.25
N LYS A 258 16.74 10.27 -6.07
CA LYS A 258 16.05 11.55 -5.89
C LYS A 258 14.53 11.43 -6.02
N ILE A 259 14.04 10.59 -6.95
CA ILE A 259 12.60 10.30 -7.08
C ILE A 259 12.10 9.50 -5.89
N LEU A 260 12.86 8.49 -5.45
CA LEU A 260 12.51 7.70 -4.26
C LEU A 260 12.38 8.59 -3.01
N TRP A 261 13.34 9.49 -2.79
CA TRP A 261 13.25 10.47 -1.71
C TRP A 261 12.03 11.39 -1.85
N LYS A 262 11.75 11.93 -3.06
CA LYS A 262 10.55 12.75 -3.28
C LYS A 262 9.27 11.98 -2.96
N ILE A 263 9.14 10.73 -3.41
CA ILE A 263 7.99 9.88 -3.10
C ILE A 263 7.91 9.62 -1.58
N PHE A 264 9.04 9.33 -0.93
CA PHE A 264 9.10 9.13 0.50
C PHE A 264 8.58 10.36 1.27
N PHE A 265 9.02 11.57 0.90
CA PHE A 265 8.53 12.80 1.51
C PHE A 265 7.06 13.08 1.20
N CYS A 266 6.57 12.77 -0.01
CA CYS A 266 5.13 12.85 -0.32
C CYS A 266 4.29 12.00 0.66
N LEU A 267 4.77 10.80 1.00
CA LEU A 267 4.09 9.92 1.93
C LEU A 267 4.15 10.45 3.38
N LEU A 268 5.19 11.20 3.74
CA LEU A 268 5.35 11.82 5.05
C LEU A 268 4.51 13.07 5.24
N ILE A 269 4.46 13.97 4.25
CA ILE A 269 3.75 15.26 4.37
C ILE A 269 2.23 15.08 4.45
N GLY A 270 1.67 14.01 3.88
CA GLY A 270 0.27 13.67 4.13
C GLY A 270 -0.06 13.39 5.61
N ASP A 271 0.95 13.13 6.46
CA ASP A 271 0.81 12.76 7.87
C ASP A 271 1.07 13.94 8.84
N PHE A 272 1.91 14.92 8.46
CA PHE A 272 2.24 16.07 9.31
C PHE A 272 1.05 16.97 9.63
N ASP A 273 0.04 17.05 8.74
CA ASP A 273 -1.21 17.75 9.02
C ASP A 273 -2.06 17.08 10.11
N ASN A 274 -1.66 15.89 10.60
CA ASN A 274 -2.46 15.02 11.48
C ASN A 274 -1.73 14.56 12.76
N TYR A 275 -0.81 15.37 13.28
CA TYR A 275 0.09 15.10 14.43
C TYR A 275 -0.55 14.52 15.71
N LYS A 276 -1.89 14.56 15.86
CA LYS A 276 -2.62 14.07 17.05
C LYS A 276 -3.24 12.68 16.88
N HIS A 277 -3.08 12.01 15.73
CA HIS A 277 -3.79 10.76 15.48
C HIS A 277 -3.07 9.54 16.11
N GLN A 278 -3.79 8.70 16.85
CA GLN A 278 -3.25 7.50 17.53
C GLN A 278 -2.71 6.40 16.58
N SER A 279 -2.82 6.60 15.25
CA SER A 279 -2.46 5.60 14.22
C SER A 279 -1.09 5.82 13.57
N VAL A 280 -0.33 6.85 13.97
CA VAL A 280 1.02 7.16 13.46
C VAL A 280 1.94 5.93 13.37
N PRO A 281 1.95 4.97 14.32
CA PRO A 281 2.78 3.77 14.18
C PRO A 281 2.43 2.89 12.95
N ARG A 282 1.15 2.76 12.59
CA ARG A 282 0.70 1.94 11.46
C ARG A 282 1.08 2.57 10.12
N PHE A 283 1.05 3.90 10.04
CA PHE A 283 1.43 4.64 8.83
C PHE A 283 2.91 4.51 8.49
N LYS A 284 3.81 4.57 9.47
CA LYS A 284 5.26 4.36 9.24
C LYS A 284 5.56 3.01 8.60
N THR A 285 4.87 1.96 9.03
CA THR A 285 4.98 0.63 8.42
C THR A 285 4.43 0.62 7.00
N MET A 286 3.33 1.31 6.73
CA MET A 286 2.76 1.40 5.38
C MET A 286 3.70 2.14 4.42
N MET A 287 4.28 3.26 4.84
CA MET A 287 5.27 4.00 4.06
C MET A 287 6.50 3.15 3.76
N GLY A 288 7.06 2.51 4.79
CA GLY A 288 8.19 1.59 4.63
C GLY A 288 7.88 0.46 3.65
N LYS A 289 6.67 -0.13 3.72
CA LYS A 289 6.22 -1.17 2.78
C LYS A 289 6.06 -0.65 1.36
N CYS A 290 5.45 0.52 1.15
CA CYS A 290 5.31 1.14 -0.16
C CYS A 290 6.69 1.39 -0.79
N MET A 291 7.59 2.03 -0.05
CA MET A 291 8.96 2.30 -0.51
C MET A 291 9.74 1.04 -0.78
N HIS A 292 9.63 0.04 0.09
CA HIS A 292 10.25 -1.27 -0.10
C HIS A 292 9.77 -1.93 -1.40
N MET A 293 8.46 -1.96 -1.66
CA MET A 293 7.93 -2.47 -2.94
C MET A 293 8.44 -1.66 -4.13
N MET A 294 8.61 -0.34 -3.98
CA MET A 294 9.12 0.50 -5.05
C MET A 294 10.58 0.24 -5.39
N ILE A 295 11.42 0.06 -4.37
CA ILE A 295 12.86 -0.17 -4.52
C ILE A 295 13.13 -1.57 -5.04
N THR A 296 12.49 -2.57 -4.42
CA THR A 296 12.74 -3.99 -4.73
C THR A 296 11.95 -4.47 -5.94
N GLN A 297 10.95 -3.68 -6.38
CA GLN A 297 9.99 -4.06 -7.42
C GLN A 297 9.32 -5.42 -7.14
N ALA A 298 9.20 -5.79 -5.86
CA ALA A 298 8.63 -7.06 -5.40
C ALA A 298 7.26 -6.84 -4.75
N GLY A 299 6.25 -7.57 -5.22
CA GLY A 299 4.89 -7.53 -4.66
C GLY A 299 4.68 -8.45 -3.44
N PRO A 300 3.56 -8.28 -2.71
CA PRO A 300 3.15 -9.18 -1.61
C PRO A 300 3.01 -10.66 -2.05
N PRO A 301 2.95 -11.65 -1.12
CA PRO A 301 2.81 -11.53 0.34
C PRO A 301 4.11 -11.17 1.08
N TYR A 302 3.95 -10.22 2.02
CA TYR A 302 4.92 -9.68 2.98
C TYR A 302 4.13 -9.23 4.24
N PRO A 303 4.72 -9.25 5.44
CA PRO A 303 6.07 -8.78 5.76
C PRO A 303 7.15 -9.85 5.62
N PRO A 304 8.41 -9.49 5.28
CA PRO A 304 9.52 -10.43 5.39
C PRO A 304 9.79 -10.74 6.87
N ALA A 305 10.50 -11.83 7.14
CA ALA A 305 10.98 -12.16 8.48
C ALA A 305 11.71 -10.97 9.11
N ALA A 306 11.50 -10.76 10.41
CA ALA A 306 12.27 -9.77 11.15
C ALA A 306 13.75 -10.16 11.11
N MET A 307 14.61 -9.19 10.86
CA MET A 307 16.05 -9.36 10.73
C MET A 307 16.77 -8.42 11.68
N GLY A 308 17.79 -8.92 12.39
CA GLY A 308 18.56 -8.13 13.33
C GLY A 308 19.25 -9.02 14.38
N PRO A 309 19.74 -8.41 15.47
CA PRO A 309 19.71 -6.97 15.74
C PRO A 309 20.61 -6.19 14.77
N MET A 310 20.05 -5.18 14.10
CA MET A 310 20.82 -4.16 13.38
C MET A 310 21.59 -3.29 14.39
N ASN A 311 22.71 -2.69 14.00
CA ASN A 311 23.56 -1.87 14.88
C ASN A 311 24.11 -2.61 16.13
N HIS A 312 24.15 -3.94 16.12
CA HIS A 312 24.70 -4.72 17.22
C HIS A 312 26.25 -4.64 17.24
N PRO A 313 26.89 -4.40 18.41
CA PRO A 313 28.33 -4.16 18.51
C PRO A 313 29.20 -5.40 18.23
N ALA A 314 28.66 -6.60 18.41
CA ALA A 314 29.33 -7.84 18.04
C ALA A 314 28.90 -8.24 16.63
N GLY A 315 29.86 -8.54 15.74
CA GLY A 315 29.70 -8.92 14.34
C GLY A 315 28.94 -10.23 14.07
N ASP A 316 28.05 -10.64 14.97
CA ASP A 316 27.15 -11.80 14.84
C ASP A 316 25.88 -11.48 14.04
N GLY A 317 25.80 -10.29 13.46
CA GLY A 317 24.75 -9.97 12.50
C GLY A 317 24.95 -10.74 11.19
N LEU A 318 23.86 -11.03 10.49
CA LEU A 318 23.82 -11.62 9.13
C LEU A 318 24.63 -10.84 8.07
N PHE A 319 25.29 -9.73 8.42
CA PHE A 319 26.00 -8.85 7.53
C PHE A 319 27.49 -8.84 7.83
N THR A 320 28.29 -9.02 6.79
CA THR A 320 29.76 -9.00 6.80
C THR A 320 30.38 -7.69 7.32
N ARG A 321 29.57 -6.64 7.56
CA ARG A 321 30.00 -5.39 8.19
C ARG A 321 28.91 -4.87 9.13
N PRO A 322 29.23 -4.50 10.38
CA PRO A 322 28.28 -3.81 11.23
C PRO A 322 27.89 -2.48 10.57
N THR A 323 26.64 -2.37 10.14
CA THR A 323 26.12 -1.10 9.64
C THR A 323 25.72 -0.27 10.84
N VAL A 324 26.44 0.81 11.11
CA VAL A 324 26.12 1.72 12.20
C VAL A 324 25.04 2.68 11.74
N PHE A 325 23.83 2.52 12.29
CA PHE A 325 22.73 3.44 12.00
C PHE A 325 22.78 4.61 12.97
N THR A 326 22.81 5.82 12.43
CA THR A 326 22.59 7.04 13.21
C THR A 326 21.24 7.66 12.85
N ASN A 327 20.66 8.37 13.80
CA ASN A 327 19.53 9.25 13.51
C ASN A 327 20.00 10.51 12.75
N PHE A 328 19.04 11.38 12.43
CA PHE A 328 19.33 12.66 11.77
C PHE A 328 20.44 13.46 12.47
N TRP A 329 20.40 13.52 13.80
CA TRP A 329 21.37 14.25 14.65
C TRP A 329 22.70 13.51 14.86
N LYS A 330 22.97 12.48 14.06
CA LYS A 330 24.19 11.65 14.14
C LYS A 330 24.36 10.89 15.46
N ILE A 331 23.29 10.71 16.23
CA ILE A 331 23.27 9.88 17.43
C ILE A 331 23.06 8.43 17.01
N ALA A 332 23.87 7.51 17.53
CA ALA A 332 23.72 6.08 17.27
C ALA A 332 22.34 5.58 17.73
N VAL A 333 21.67 4.82 16.86
CA VAL A 333 20.36 4.23 17.15
C VAL A 333 20.54 2.96 17.97
N ASN A 334 19.67 2.68 18.95
CA ASN A 334 19.74 1.41 19.68
C ASN A 334 19.61 0.21 18.72
N PRO A 335 20.20 -0.95 19.03
CA PRO A 335 20.02 -2.13 18.18
C PRO A 335 18.55 -2.50 18.02
N PHE A 336 18.13 -2.81 16.78
CA PHE A 336 16.72 -3.04 16.45
C PHE A 336 16.54 -4.16 15.42
N TYR A 337 15.38 -4.80 15.40
CA TYR A 337 15.00 -5.74 14.33
C TYR A 337 14.19 -5.01 13.26
N THR A 338 14.36 -5.38 11.99
CA THR A 338 13.68 -4.75 10.85
C THR A 338 13.11 -5.77 9.88
N HIS A 339 12.01 -5.41 9.23
CA HIS A 339 11.46 -6.11 8.08
C HIS A 339 12.01 -5.56 6.74
N GLY A 340 13.16 -4.89 6.76
CA GLY A 340 13.78 -4.28 5.58
C GLY A 340 14.88 -5.11 4.92
N TYR A 341 15.01 -6.40 5.21
CA TYR A 341 16.12 -7.27 4.75
C TYR A 341 16.50 -7.09 3.27
N LEU A 342 15.51 -7.08 2.38
CA LEU A 342 15.72 -6.93 0.94
C LEU A 342 16.42 -5.61 0.59
N LEU A 343 16.17 -4.55 1.35
CA LEU A 343 16.85 -3.27 1.17
C LEU A 343 18.35 -3.40 1.45
N VAL A 344 18.77 -4.36 2.28
CA VAL A 344 20.20 -4.55 2.58
C VAL A 344 20.98 -5.03 1.35
N ALA A 345 20.37 -5.85 0.50
CA ALA A 345 21.00 -6.27 -0.77
C ALA A 345 21.05 -5.15 -1.82
N GLU A 346 20.27 -4.08 -1.67
CA GLU A 346 20.25 -2.96 -2.62
C GLU A 346 21.42 -2.01 -2.37
N ASN A 347 22.50 -2.22 -3.12
CA ASN A 347 23.72 -1.41 -3.03
C ASN A 347 23.65 -0.07 -3.77
N THR A 348 22.71 0.06 -4.71
CA THR A 348 22.51 1.30 -5.49
C THR A 348 21.61 2.31 -4.80
N LEU A 349 20.94 1.90 -3.72
CA LEU A 349 20.08 2.76 -2.92
C LEU A 349 20.95 3.72 -2.10
N ASP A 350 20.52 4.98 -2.04
CA ASP A 350 21.10 5.99 -1.16
C ASP A 350 21.16 5.47 0.29
N GLN A 351 22.32 5.54 0.93
CA GLN A 351 22.54 4.88 2.22
C GLN A 351 21.73 5.53 3.35
N GLU A 352 21.51 6.85 3.28
CA GLU A 352 20.68 7.56 4.26
C GLU A 352 19.21 7.14 4.11
N LEU A 353 18.69 7.11 2.88
CA LEU A 353 17.34 6.62 2.61
C LEU A 353 17.17 5.17 3.04
N LYS A 354 18.13 4.32 2.69
CA LYS A 354 18.15 2.90 3.06
C LYS A 354 18.06 2.72 4.57
N GLY A 355 18.91 3.41 5.34
CA GLY A 355 18.90 3.39 6.79
C GLY A 355 17.56 3.86 7.37
N LEU A 356 17.02 4.94 6.82
CA LEU A 356 15.75 5.51 7.26
C LEU A 356 14.58 4.55 7.00
N LEU A 357 14.50 3.95 5.82
CA LEU A 357 13.47 2.98 5.45
C LEU A 357 13.53 1.71 6.32
N MET A 358 14.73 1.20 6.59
CA MET A 358 14.89 0.06 7.49
C MET A 358 14.42 0.39 8.92
N ARG A 359 14.65 1.60 9.41
CA ARG A 359 14.11 2.05 10.70
C ARG A 359 12.60 2.25 10.66
N CYS A 360 12.02 2.77 9.57
CA CYS A 360 10.56 2.82 9.41
C CYS A 360 9.91 1.42 9.41
N LEU A 361 10.67 0.41 8.99
CA LEU A 361 10.31 -1.01 9.00
C LEU A 361 10.75 -1.76 10.27
N ALA A 362 11.15 -1.05 11.33
CA ALA A 362 11.50 -1.69 12.59
C ALA A 362 10.31 -2.45 13.17
N ASP A 363 10.59 -3.65 13.71
CA ASP A 363 9.61 -4.56 14.31
C ASP A 363 8.86 -3.84 15.44
N LEU A 364 9.62 -3.30 16.40
CA LEU A 364 9.09 -2.50 17.49
C LEU A 364 8.80 -1.05 17.04
N PRO A 365 7.61 -0.50 17.37
CA PRO A 365 7.28 0.89 17.06
C PRO A 365 8.22 1.94 17.67
N ALA A 366 8.83 1.64 18.84
CA ALA A 366 9.72 2.56 19.54
C ALA A 366 11.06 2.79 18.82
N ASP A 367 11.49 1.84 17.99
CA ASP A 367 12.74 1.93 17.22
C ASP A 367 12.57 2.72 15.90
N ARG A 368 11.32 3.06 15.55
CA ARG A 368 10.99 3.80 14.33
C ARG A 368 11.34 5.28 14.51
N PRO A 369 11.76 5.99 13.44
CA PRO A 369 12.05 7.41 13.51
C PRO A 369 10.85 8.21 14.00
N SER A 370 11.06 9.26 14.78
CA SER A 370 9.98 10.20 15.14
C SER A 370 9.55 11.02 13.92
N LEU A 371 8.37 11.65 13.95
CA LEU A 371 7.96 12.55 12.87
C LEU A 371 8.91 13.75 12.77
N ALA A 372 9.30 14.34 13.90
CA ALA A 372 10.30 15.42 13.94
C ALA A 372 11.64 15.02 13.30
N GLU A 373 12.09 13.78 13.49
CA GLU A 373 13.29 13.27 12.83
C GLU A 373 13.10 13.18 11.30
N LEU A 374 11.96 12.66 10.85
CA LEU A 374 11.63 12.53 9.43
C LEU A 374 11.49 13.90 8.75
N GLU A 375 10.96 14.88 9.48
CA GLU A 375 10.86 16.27 9.05
C GLU A 375 12.24 16.88 8.85
N ALA A 376 13.14 16.68 9.83
CA ALA A 376 14.50 17.19 9.75
C ALA A 376 15.26 16.60 8.54
N TRP A 377 15.09 15.30 8.26
CA TRP A 377 15.60 14.67 7.04
C TRP A 377 15.05 15.33 5.77
N MET A 378 13.75 15.61 5.73
CA MET A 378 13.10 16.28 4.61
C MET A 378 13.68 17.68 4.37
N TRP A 379 13.71 18.53 5.39
CA TRP A 379 14.27 19.88 5.28
C TRP A 379 15.74 19.87 4.86
N ALA A 380 16.54 18.95 5.39
CA ALA A 380 17.95 18.83 5.02
C ALA A 380 18.13 18.41 3.55
N LYS A 381 17.33 17.44 3.06
CA LYS A 381 17.36 17.05 1.65
C LYS A 381 16.88 18.16 0.73
N GLU A 382 15.82 18.88 1.11
CA GLU A 382 15.32 20.01 0.32
C GLU A 382 16.30 21.19 0.24
N ALA A 383 17.17 21.34 1.25
CA ALA A 383 18.22 22.35 1.27
C ALA A 383 19.45 21.99 0.43
N GLU A 384 19.58 20.75 -0.07
CA GLU A 384 20.67 20.38 -0.98
C GLU A 384 20.55 21.17 -2.29
N ARG A 385 21.67 21.77 -2.74
CA ARG A 385 21.70 22.69 -3.90
C ARG A 385 21.06 22.12 -5.15
N ASP A 386 21.25 20.83 -5.39
CA ASP A 386 20.83 20.16 -6.62
C ASP A 386 19.48 19.43 -6.46
N TRP A 387 18.81 19.57 -5.31
CA TRP A 387 17.54 18.88 -5.02
C TRP A 387 16.39 19.30 -5.93
N ASN A 388 16.42 20.54 -6.42
CA ASN A 388 15.42 21.07 -7.34
C ASN A 388 16.02 21.45 -8.69
N ASP A 389 17.22 20.95 -9.03
CA ASP A 389 17.78 21.12 -10.37
C ASP A 389 16.82 20.51 -11.42
N PRO A 390 16.26 21.31 -12.34
CA PRO A 390 15.36 20.83 -13.39
C PRO A 390 16.08 20.00 -14.47
N ASN A 391 17.42 20.04 -14.52
CA ASN A 391 18.26 19.42 -15.56
C ASN A 391 18.97 18.15 -15.08
N ASP A 392 18.58 17.62 -13.93
CA ASP A 392 19.17 16.41 -13.32
C ASP A 392 18.77 15.08 -14.01
N GLY A 393 18.04 15.15 -15.13
CA GLY A 393 17.50 13.99 -15.85
C GLY A 393 16.29 13.33 -15.19
N THR A 394 15.84 13.75 -14.00
CA THR A 394 14.67 13.18 -13.30
C THR A 394 13.40 13.37 -14.12
N ARG A 395 13.24 14.54 -14.76
CA ARG A 395 12.08 14.83 -15.61
C ARG A 395 12.05 13.95 -16.85
N GLU A 396 13.18 13.79 -17.51
CA GLU A 396 13.34 12.95 -18.70
C GLU A 396 13.08 11.48 -18.38
N TRP A 397 13.58 11.01 -17.24
CA TRP A 397 13.29 9.68 -16.73
C TRP A 397 11.77 9.48 -16.51
N CYS A 398 11.12 10.42 -15.82
CA CYS A 398 9.67 10.38 -15.62
C CYS A 398 8.89 10.38 -16.94
N ASP A 399 9.25 11.26 -17.88
CA ASP A 399 8.58 11.34 -19.18
C ASP A 399 8.70 10.01 -19.94
N ARG A 400 9.88 9.36 -19.94
CA ARG A 400 10.09 8.04 -20.53
C ARG A 400 9.22 6.95 -19.88
N ILE A 401 9.21 6.88 -18.55
CA ILE A 401 8.41 5.88 -17.82
C ILE A 401 6.90 6.09 -18.03
N PHE A 402 6.40 7.33 -18.03
CA PHE A 402 4.97 7.59 -18.09
C PHE A 402 4.41 7.65 -19.52
N ARG A 403 5.18 8.14 -20.49
CA ARG A 403 4.72 8.31 -21.89
C ARG A 403 5.06 7.12 -22.77
N ASP A 404 6.27 6.60 -22.66
CA ASP A 404 6.80 5.65 -23.65
C ASP A 404 6.59 4.19 -23.22
N ALA A 405 6.46 3.93 -21.92
CA ALA A 405 6.19 2.58 -21.43
C ALA A 405 4.79 2.10 -21.88
N PRO A 406 4.67 0.88 -22.44
CA PRO A 406 3.40 0.37 -22.94
C PRO A 406 2.34 0.35 -21.83
N ASN A 407 1.12 0.77 -22.18
CA ASN A 407 -0.02 0.64 -21.29
C ASN A 407 -0.44 -0.84 -21.19
N LEU A 408 -0.49 -1.36 -19.96
CA LEU A 408 -0.85 -2.76 -19.64
C LEU A 408 -2.35 -2.96 -19.38
#